data_AF-A0A2S6Z8L7-F1
#
_entry.id   AF-A0A2S6Z8L7-F1
#
_cell.length_a   1.000
_cell.length_b   1.000
_cell.length_c   1.000
_cell.angle_alpha   90.00
_cell.angle_beta   90.00
_cell.angle_gamma   90.00
#
_symmetry.space_group_name_H-M   'P 1'
#
loop_
_entity.id
_entity.type
_entity.pdbx_description
1 polymer ?
#
loop_
_entity_poly.entity_id
_entity_poly.type
_entity_poly.pdbx_seq_one_letter_code
_entity_poly.pdbx_strand_id
1 'polypeptide(L)'
;MSIPAQAFADRLTNDLSPGSIFLFRESWAMLVNNQQEEGEPVLAFLMLQGDRAGSLFKVGEGMTRCLTLAEPFGWFASVKEVALPAHDVVDTASLSLTPHGPVLVGQMPHQWGDGDKIAFGMDGQPLGDHPPGAVKRFAIWSAEIFHPSRPFISLGRIFEVDRTAR
;
A
#
# COMPACT_ATOMS: atom_id res chain seq x y z
N MET A 1 -8.72 -8.29 19.70
CA MET A 1 -7.94 -9.24 18.87
C MET A 1 -6.48 -8.84 18.97
N SER A 2 -5.55 -9.79 19.02
CA SER A 2 -4.10 -9.55 19.13
C SER A 2 -3.38 -10.31 18.02
N ILE A 3 -2.38 -9.69 17.39
CA ILE A 3 -1.51 -10.37 16.42
C ILE A 3 -0.29 -10.90 17.17
N PRO A 4 0.13 -12.17 16.97
CA PRO A 4 1.37 -12.68 17.54
C PRO A 4 2.58 -11.88 17.07
N ALA A 5 3.47 -11.50 18.00
CA ALA A 5 4.69 -10.77 17.66
C ALA A 5 5.60 -11.55 16.69
N GLN A 6 5.52 -12.89 16.69
CA GLN A 6 6.23 -13.78 15.77
C GLN A 6 5.84 -13.58 14.30
N ALA A 7 4.71 -12.91 14.02
CA ALA A 7 4.30 -12.60 12.67
C ALA A 7 5.05 -11.41 12.05
N PHE A 8 5.89 -10.74 12.84
CA PHE A 8 6.69 -9.60 12.43
C PHE A 8 8.19 -9.91 12.44
N ALA A 9 8.92 -9.22 11.58
CA ALA A 9 10.37 -9.26 11.51
C ALA A 9 10.94 -7.85 11.41
N ASP A 10 12.18 -7.70 11.83
CA ASP A 10 12.99 -6.51 11.57
C ASP A 10 13.88 -6.81 10.36
N ARG A 11 13.76 -6.05 9.27
CA ARG A 11 14.48 -6.29 8.00
C ARG A 11 14.92 -4.99 7.34
N LEU A 12 15.98 -5.04 6.53
CA LEU A 12 16.36 -3.89 5.70
C LEU A 12 15.30 -3.69 4.61
N THR A 13 14.98 -2.43 4.32
CA THR A 13 13.98 -2.09 3.29
C THR A 13 14.37 -2.64 1.92
N ASN A 14 15.68 -2.69 1.62
CA ASN A 14 16.21 -3.22 0.36
C ASN A 14 16.11 -4.75 0.22
N ASP A 15 15.89 -5.47 1.32
CA ASP A 15 15.70 -6.94 1.30
C ASP A 15 14.22 -7.32 1.07
N LEU A 16 13.32 -6.33 1.08
CA LEU A 16 11.89 -6.57 0.91
C LEU A 16 11.53 -6.65 -0.58
N SER A 17 10.61 -7.55 -0.90
CA SER A 17 10.01 -7.60 -2.23
C SER A 17 8.91 -6.54 -2.37
N PRO A 18 8.68 -5.99 -3.58
CA PRO A 18 7.50 -5.18 -3.85
C PRO A 18 6.20 -5.84 -3.33
N GLY A 19 5.27 -5.02 -2.87
CA GLY A 19 4.03 -5.45 -2.21
C GLY A 19 4.18 -5.71 -0.72
N SER A 20 5.41 -5.77 -0.18
CA SER A 20 5.63 -5.85 1.26
C SER A 20 5.19 -4.56 1.95
N ILE A 21 4.58 -4.68 3.13
CA ILE A 21 4.32 -3.55 4.01
C ILE A 21 5.40 -3.43 5.08
N PHE A 22 5.71 -2.21 5.47
CA PHE A 22 6.67 -1.92 6.53
C PHE A 22 6.33 -0.64 7.27
N LEU A 23 6.81 -0.53 8.51
CA LEU A 23 6.63 0.64 9.34
C LEU A 23 7.74 1.67 9.05
N PHE A 24 7.36 2.83 8.50
CA PHE A 24 8.25 3.96 8.25
C PHE A 24 7.83 5.16 9.11
N ARG A 25 8.71 5.58 10.03
CA ARG A 25 8.47 6.73 10.93
C ARG A 25 7.06 6.69 11.55
N GLU A 26 6.72 5.57 12.17
CA GLU A 26 5.43 5.33 12.87
C GLU A 26 4.19 5.21 11.95
N SER A 27 4.34 5.23 10.64
CA SER A 27 3.25 5.04 9.67
C SER A 27 3.54 3.86 8.75
N TRP A 28 2.50 3.07 8.45
CA TRP A 28 2.64 1.95 7.54
C TRP A 28 2.75 2.43 6.08
N ALA A 29 3.67 1.82 5.34
CA ALA A 29 3.92 2.04 3.93
C ALA A 29 3.96 0.70 3.18
N MET A 30 3.71 0.74 1.88
CA MET A 30 3.88 -0.40 0.97
C MET A 30 5.09 -0.14 0.08
N LEU A 31 6.01 -1.10 0.00
CA LEU A 31 7.09 -1.06 -0.97
C LEU A 31 6.52 -1.31 -2.37
N VAL A 32 6.90 -0.48 -3.32
CA VAL A 32 6.44 -0.54 -4.71
C VAL A 32 7.61 -0.41 -5.67
N ASN A 33 7.44 -0.96 -6.86
CA ASN A 33 8.35 -0.74 -7.96
C ASN A 33 7.90 0.49 -8.75
N ASN A 34 8.78 1.45 -8.96
CA ASN A 34 8.50 2.65 -9.75
C ASN A 34 9.36 2.65 -11.02
N GLN A 35 8.78 2.17 -12.12
CA GLN A 35 9.46 2.00 -13.42
C GLN A 35 9.36 3.24 -14.34
N GLN A 36 9.01 4.43 -13.81
CA GLN A 36 8.83 5.62 -14.65
C GLN A 36 10.15 6.26 -15.15
N GLU A 37 11.32 5.93 -14.60
CA GLU A 37 12.62 6.38 -15.12
C GLU A 37 13.26 5.27 -15.97
N GLU A 38 13.65 5.60 -17.21
CA GLU A 38 14.18 4.67 -18.21
C GLU A 38 15.28 3.74 -17.68
N GLY A 39 15.08 2.43 -17.83
CA GLY A 39 16.13 1.41 -17.83
C GLY A 39 16.14 0.46 -16.63
N GLU A 40 15.97 0.95 -15.41
CA GLU A 40 16.13 0.14 -14.18
C GLU A 40 14.98 0.36 -13.19
N PRO A 41 14.40 -0.72 -12.60
CA PRO A 41 13.36 -0.60 -11.59
C PRO A 41 13.89 0.12 -10.35
N VAL A 42 13.31 1.29 -10.03
CA VAL A 42 13.63 2.04 -8.80
C VAL A 42 12.62 1.65 -7.73
N LEU A 43 13.10 1.12 -6.60
CA LEU A 43 12.24 0.89 -5.45
C LEU A 43 11.75 2.24 -4.87
N ALA A 44 10.45 2.31 -4.64
CA ALA A 44 9.77 3.41 -3.97
C ALA A 44 8.86 2.86 -2.89
N PHE A 45 8.27 3.71 -2.07
CA PHE A 45 7.24 3.30 -1.14
C PHE A 45 6.05 4.27 -1.16
N LEU A 46 4.86 3.70 -1.07
CA LEU A 46 3.59 4.39 -0.94
C LEU A 46 3.22 4.46 0.54
N MET A 47 3.07 5.67 1.08
CA MET A 47 2.53 5.85 2.42
C MET A 47 1.05 5.46 2.44
N LEU A 48 0.68 4.53 3.30
CA LEU A 48 -0.72 4.06 3.46
C LEU A 48 -1.45 4.81 4.57
N GLN A 49 -0.71 5.29 5.57
CA GLN A 49 -1.23 6.02 6.72
C GLN A 49 -0.47 7.31 7.00
N GLY A 50 -0.98 8.08 7.95
CA GLY A 50 -0.39 9.33 8.44
C GLY A 50 -0.65 10.53 7.51
N ASP A 51 -0.05 11.67 7.84
CA ASP A 51 -0.27 12.93 7.13
C ASP A 51 0.17 12.89 5.67
N ARG A 52 1.06 11.95 5.34
CA ARG A 52 1.59 11.72 3.99
C ARG A 52 0.88 10.58 3.26
N ALA A 53 -0.20 10.01 3.81
CA ALA A 53 -0.98 8.96 3.14
C ALA A 53 -1.29 9.33 1.68
N GLY A 54 -0.95 8.43 0.77
CA GLY A 54 -1.08 8.61 -0.67
C GLY A 54 0.15 9.20 -1.37
N SER A 55 1.17 9.62 -0.64
CA SER A 55 2.43 10.11 -1.21
C SER A 55 3.38 8.95 -1.55
N LEU A 56 4.06 9.06 -2.69
CA LEU A 56 5.17 8.21 -3.10
C LEU A 56 6.52 8.83 -2.72
N PHE A 57 7.46 7.99 -2.29
CA PHE A 57 8.84 8.39 -1.99
C PHE A 57 9.81 7.38 -2.57
N LYS A 58 10.93 7.84 -3.14
CA LYS A 58 12.03 6.95 -3.56
C LYS A 58 12.66 6.30 -2.32
N VAL A 59 13.01 5.02 -2.41
CA VAL A 59 13.87 4.38 -1.40
C VAL A 59 15.27 4.99 -1.55
N GLY A 60 15.74 5.62 -0.48
CA GLY A 60 17.05 6.29 -0.46
C GLY A 60 18.16 5.40 0.08
N GLU A 61 19.41 5.72 -0.26
CA GLU A 61 20.58 5.16 0.41
C GLU A 61 20.51 5.46 1.93
N GLY A 62 20.79 4.45 2.76
CA GLY A 62 20.80 4.59 4.21
C GLY A 62 19.47 4.39 4.93
N MET A 63 18.40 3.94 4.24
CA MET A 63 17.20 3.45 4.95
C MET A 63 17.57 2.31 5.90
N THR A 64 17.16 2.44 7.15
CA THR A 64 17.49 1.48 8.22
C THR A 64 16.60 0.25 8.17
N ARG A 65 16.85 -0.68 9.09
CA ARG A 65 15.96 -1.80 9.35
C ARG A 65 14.58 -1.26 9.80
N CYS A 66 13.54 -1.95 9.38
CA CYS A 66 12.15 -1.58 9.59
C CYS A 66 11.35 -2.81 10.02
N LEU A 67 10.28 -2.56 10.78
CA LEU A 67 9.31 -3.57 11.15
C LEU A 67 8.47 -3.93 9.92
N THR A 68 8.43 -5.22 9.58
CA THR A 68 7.65 -5.79 8.46
C THR A 68 7.06 -7.14 8.87
N LEU A 69 6.43 -7.85 7.94
CA LEU A 69 5.93 -9.22 8.18
C LEU A 69 7.07 -10.24 8.06
N ALA A 70 7.08 -11.20 8.99
CA ALA A 70 7.95 -12.36 8.90
C ALA A 70 7.41 -13.35 7.88
N GLU A 71 8.30 -13.99 7.10
CA GLU A 71 7.90 -15.14 6.29
C GLU A 71 7.36 -16.28 7.18
N PRO A 72 6.33 -17.01 6.73
CA PRO A 72 5.67 -16.91 5.43
C PRO A 72 4.43 -16.00 5.45
N PHE A 73 4.24 -15.18 6.48
CA PHE A 73 3.05 -14.35 6.61
C PHE A 73 3.00 -13.27 5.53
N GLY A 74 1.80 -13.03 5.01
CA GLY A 74 1.50 -11.96 4.07
C GLY A 74 0.36 -11.09 4.60
N TRP A 75 -0.07 -10.14 3.78
CA TRP A 75 -1.22 -9.30 4.08
C TRP A 75 -2.16 -9.19 2.89
N PHE A 76 -3.42 -8.85 3.15
CA PHE A 76 -4.40 -8.52 2.14
C PHE A 76 -5.23 -7.31 2.58
N ALA A 77 -5.75 -6.56 1.60
CA ALA A 77 -6.69 -5.48 1.87
C ALA A 77 -8.09 -6.06 2.17
N SER A 78 -8.75 -5.51 3.19
CA SER A 78 -10.10 -5.89 3.59
C SER A 78 -10.99 -4.66 3.69
N VAL A 79 -12.26 -4.83 3.38
CA VAL A 79 -13.32 -3.84 3.54
C VAL A 79 -14.40 -4.42 4.44
N LYS A 80 -15.17 -3.57 5.12
CA LYS A 80 -16.31 -4.06 5.91
C LYS A 80 -17.33 -4.73 4.98
N GLU A 81 -17.98 -5.79 5.47
CA GLU A 81 -18.90 -6.64 4.69
C GLU A 81 -20.01 -5.87 3.96
N VAL A 82 -20.45 -4.74 4.52
CA VAL A 82 -21.51 -3.88 3.97
C VAL A 82 -20.98 -2.52 3.48
N ALA A 83 -19.67 -2.35 3.34
CA ALA A 83 -19.10 -1.12 2.83
C ALA A 83 -19.52 -0.91 1.37
N LEU A 84 -20.09 0.26 1.07
CA LEU A 84 -20.38 0.67 -0.30
C LEU A 84 -19.18 1.44 -0.85
N PRO A 85 -18.70 1.12 -2.06
CA PRO A 85 -17.72 1.95 -2.71
C PRO A 85 -18.33 3.30 -3.08
N ALA A 86 -17.53 4.36 -3.01
CA ALA A 86 -17.90 5.70 -3.44
C ALA A 86 -17.10 6.10 -4.68
N HIS A 87 -17.64 7.07 -5.42
CA HIS A 87 -17.02 7.62 -6.62
C HIS A 87 -16.22 8.89 -6.33
N ASP A 88 -16.64 9.68 -5.33
CA ASP A 88 -16.05 10.97 -4.94
C ASP A 88 -15.18 10.81 -3.69
N VAL A 89 -14.13 10.00 -3.79
CA VAL A 89 -13.14 9.79 -2.71
C VAL A 89 -11.78 10.20 -3.22
N VAL A 90 -10.94 10.77 -2.34
CA VAL A 90 -9.53 11.01 -2.62
C VAL A 90 -8.90 9.74 -3.21
N ASP A 91 -8.36 9.85 -4.42
CA ASP A 91 -7.84 8.68 -5.14
C ASP A 91 -6.70 8.00 -4.37
N THR A 92 -5.83 8.80 -3.74
CA THR A 92 -4.58 8.33 -3.15
C THR A 92 -4.77 7.63 -1.81
N ALA A 93 -4.08 6.49 -1.63
CA ALA A 93 -4.21 5.56 -0.50
C ALA A 93 -5.61 4.99 -0.25
N SER A 94 -6.63 5.35 -1.05
CA SER A 94 -7.91 4.67 -1.07
C SER A 94 -7.80 3.36 -1.84
N LEU A 95 -8.55 2.33 -1.42
CA LEU A 95 -8.57 1.05 -2.10
C LEU A 95 -9.52 1.12 -3.29
N SER A 96 -8.97 0.99 -4.49
CA SER A 96 -9.74 1.02 -5.74
C SER A 96 -9.89 -0.39 -6.30
N LEU A 97 -11.09 -0.78 -6.71
CA LEU A 97 -11.32 -2.06 -7.37
C LEU A 97 -11.36 -1.90 -8.89
N THR A 98 -10.45 -2.59 -9.58
CA THR A 98 -10.38 -2.66 -11.05
C THR A 98 -10.81 -4.05 -11.55
N PRO A 99 -11.01 -4.24 -12.87
CA PRO A 99 -11.24 -5.57 -13.44
C PRO A 99 -10.12 -6.58 -13.15
N HIS A 100 -8.91 -6.11 -12.83
CA HIS A 100 -7.74 -6.95 -12.55
C HIS A 100 -7.50 -7.16 -11.04
N GLY A 101 -8.34 -6.58 -10.18
CA GLY A 101 -8.24 -6.70 -8.74
C GLY A 101 -8.06 -5.35 -8.02
N PRO A 102 -7.80 -5.40 -6.70
CA PRO A 102 -7.58 -4.22 -5.87
C PRO A 102 -6.26 -3.53 -6.21
N VAL A 103 -6.30 -2.21 -6.23
CA VAL A 103 -5.14 -1.35 -6.48
C VAL A 103 -5.12 -0.19 -5.50
N LEU A 104 -3.92 0.33 -5.26
CA LEU A 104 -3.68 1.52 -4.46
C LEU A 104 -3.03 2.58 -5.33
N VAL A 105 -3.52 3.82 -5.22
CA VAL A 105 -2.97 4.94 -5.99
C VAL A 105 -2.01 5.74 -5.13
N GLY A 106 -0.82 5.99 -5.68
CA GLY A 106 0.17 6.90 -5.13
C GLY A 106 0.33 8.14 -6.01
N GLN A 107 0.79 9.22 -5.41
CA GLN A 107 1.13 10.45 -6.12
C GLN A 107 2.54 10.90 -5.73
N MET A 108 3.35 11.27 -6.72
CA MET A 108 4.65 11.88 -6.44
C MET A 108 4.46 13.31 -5.92
N PRO A 109 5.10 13.71 -4.81
CA PRO A 109 5.06 15.09 -4.34
C PRO A 109 5.64 16.01 -5.41
N HIS A 110 4.83 16.90 -5.97
CA HIS A 110 5.29 17.80 -7.00
C HIS A 110 6.11 18.95 -6.41
N GLN A 111 7.27 19.21 -6.99
CA GLN A 111 7.82 20.55 -6.95
C GLN A 111 7.11 21.46 -7.98
N TRP A 112 6.48 20.96 -9.05
CA TRP A 112 6.09 21.77 -10.24
C TRP A 112 4.67 21.45 -10.83
N GLY A 113 3.56 21.51 -10.06
CA GLY A 113 2.16 21.30 -10.56
C GLY A 113 1.33 20.12 -9.97
N ASP A 114 0.32 19.61 -10.71
CA ASP A 114 -0.51 18.45 -10.30
C ASP A 114 0.25 17.13 -10.50
N GLY A 115 0.68 16.49 -9.42
CA GLY A 115 1.60 15.36 -9.52
C GLY A 115 1.03 14.11 -10.17
N ASP A 116 1.84 13.46 -11.03
CA ASP A 116 1.48 12.21 -11.69
C ASP A 116 1.08 11.15 -10.66
N LYS A 117 -0.10 10.56 -10.91
CA LYS A 117 -0.68 9.48 -10.12
C LYS A 117 -0.34 8.14 -10.77
N ILE A 118 0.06 7.18 -9.94
CA ILE A 118 0.41 5.83 -10.38
C ILE A 118 -0.41 4.84 -9.56
N ALA A 119 -1.01 3.86 -10.23
CA ALA A 119 -1.70 2.77 -9.57
C ALA A 119 -0.75 1.60 -9.34
N PHE A 120 -0.85 0.95 -8.19
CA PHE A 120 -0.06 -0.23 -7.84
C PHE A 120 -0.98 -1.38 -7.47
N GLY A 121 -0.65 -2.58 -7.94
CA GLY A 121 -1.25 -3.81 -7.43
C GLY A 121 -0.85 -4.07 -5.98
N MET A 122 -1.53 -5.03 -5.35
CA MET A 122 -1.17 -5.46 -3.98
C MET A 122 0.19 -6.18 -3.91
N ASP A 123 0.74 -6.56 -5.06
CA ASP A 123 2.11 -7.06 -5.26
C ASP A 123 3.14 -5.92 -5.43
N GLY A 124 2.72 -4.66 -5.29
CA GLY A 124 3.55 -3.48 -5.42
C GLY A 124 4.04 -3.19 -6.83
N GLN A 125 3.54 -3.87 -7.86
CA GLN A 125 3.91 -3.58 -9.24
C GLN A 125 3.06 -2.42 -9.79
N PRO A 126 3.65 -1.53 -10.61
CA PRO A 126 2.93 -0.43 -11.22
C PRO A 126 1.99 -0.96 -12.31
N LEU A 127 0.79 -0.41 -12.35
CA LEU A 127 -0.16 -0.57 -13.44
C LEU A 127 -0.06 0.70 -14.29
N GLY A 128 0.34 0.55 -15.56
CA GLY A 128 0.79 1.63 -16.44
C GLY A 128 0.05 2.97 -16.27
N ASP A 129 -1.26 2.99 -16.50
CA ASP A 129 -2.09 4.17 -16.31
C ASP A 129 -3.00 4.03 -15.07
N HIS A 130 -3.15 5.13 -14.31
CA HIS A 130 -4.20 5.26 -13.29
C HIS A 130 -5.56 4.96 -13.95
N PRO A 131 -6.38 4.05 -13.39
CA PRO A 131 -7.63 3.64 -14.00
C PRO A 131 -8.55 4.85 -14.23
N PRO A 132 -8.85 5.21 -15.49
CA PRO A 132 -9.60 6.43 -15.79
C PRO A 132 -11.06 6.29 -15.33
N GLY A 133 -11.59 7.33 -14.68
CA GLY A 133 -13.03 7.47 -14.39
C GLY A 133 -13.49 7.06 -12.99
N ALA A 134 -14.77 6.66 -12.92
CA ALA A 134 -15.52 6.35 -11.71
C ALA A 134 -15.23 4.93 -11.21
N VAL A 135 -14.01 4.72 -10.70
CA VAL A 135 -13.62 3.45 -10.08
C VAL A 135 -14.39 3.27 -8.77
N LYS A 136 -14.73 2.03 -8.41
CA LYS A 136 -15.29 1.70 -7.09
C LYS A 136 -14.19 1.87 -6.04
N ARG A 137 -14.26 2.92 -5.21
CA ARG A 137 -13.25 3.24 -4.20
C ARG A 137 -13.78 3.06 -2.78
N PHE A 138 -12.93 2.52 -1.92
CA PHE A 138 -13.18 2.45 -0.49
C PHE A 138 -12.22 3.40 0.22
N ALA A 139 -12.79 4.46 0.80
CA ALA A 139 -12.05 5.41 1.63
C ALA A 139 -11.54 4.78 2.92
N ILE A 140 -12.29 3.79 3.44
CA ILE A 140 -11.97 3.05 4.65
C ILE A 140 -11.73 1.59 4.28
N TRP A 141 -10.53 1.09 4.59
CA TRP A 141 -10.13 -0.29 4.39
C TRP A 141 -9.04 -0.66 5.42
N SER A 142 -8.80 -1.95 5.64
CA SER A 142 -7.77 -2.42 6.56
C SER A 142 -6.78 -3.35 5.87
N ALA A 143 -5.55 -3.37 6.39
CA ALA A 143 -4.60 -4.42 6.07
C ALA A 143 -4.71 -5.53 7.11
N GLU A 144 -5.02 -6.73 6.65
CA GLU A 144 -5.20 -7.92 7.47
C GLU A 144 -4.06 -8.90 7.20
N ILE A 145 -3.50 -9.50 8.26
CA ILE A 145 -2.45 -10.50 8.13
C ILE A 145 -3.04 -11.87 7.77
N PHE A 146 -2.35 -12.64 6.93
CA PHE A 146 -2.73 -14.01 6.61
C PHE A 146 -1.52 -14.94 6.57
N HIS A 147 -1.80 -16.25 6.60
CA HIS A 147 -0.82 -17.29 6.33
C HIS A 147 -1.15 -17.95 4.98
N PRO A 148 -0.18 -18.24 4.10
CA PRO A 148 -0.43 -18.69 2.72
C PRO A 148 -1.20 -20.00 2.59
N SER A 149 -1.23 -20.84 3.62
CA SER A 149 -2.11 -22.03 3.66
C SER A 149 -3.60 -21.70 3.77
N ARG A 150 -3.94 -20.45 4.10
CA ARG A 150 -5.30 -19.93 4.30
C ARG A 150 -5.38 -18.50 3.74
N PRO A 151 -5.24 -18.33 2.41
CA PRO A 151 -5.30 -17.00 1.82
C PRO A 151 -6.67 -16.37 2.11
N PHE A 152 -6.67 -15.10 2.51
CA PHE A 152 -7.87 -14.30 2.84
C PHE A 152 -8.61 -14.65 4.14
N ILE A 153 -8.06 -15.51 4.99
CA ILE A 153 -8.50 -15.62 6.39
C ILE A 153 -7.65 -14.66 7.21
N SER A 154 -8.28 -13.61 7.76
CA SER A 154 -7.59 -12.69 8.66
C SER A 154 -7.15 -13.43 9.93
N LEU A 155 -5.85 -13.34 10.21
CA LEU A 155 -5.25 -13.72 11.48
C LEU A 155 -5.13 -12.52 12.44
N GLY A 156 -5.54 -11.34 11.98
CA GLY A 156 -5.56 -10.09 12.72
C GLY A 156 -5.32 -8.86 11.86
N ARG A 157 -5.87 -7.74 12.32
CA ARG A 157 -5.72 -6.43 11.67
C ARG A 157 -4.41 -5.76 12.04
N ILE A 158 -3.64 -5.38 11.03
CA ILE A 158 -2.35 -4.69 11.20
C ILE A 158 -2.59 -3.19 11.39
N PHE A 159 -3.36 -2.59 10.47
CA PHE A 159 -3.74 -1.18 10.52
C PHE A 159 -5.02 -0.92 9.73
N GLU A 160 -5.60 0.27 9.89
CA GLU A 160 -6.76 0.77 9.16
C GLU A 160 -6.38 2.06 8.44
N VAL A 161 -6.80 2.19 7.18
CA VAL A 161 -6.67 3.41 6.39
C VAL A 161 -8.04 4.08 6.36
N ASP A 162 -8.05 5.39 6.63
CA ASP A 162 -9.23 6.24 6.52
C ASP A 162 -8.91 7.48 5.68
N ARG A 163 -9.56 7.59 4.52
CA ARG A 163 -9.45 8.70 3.58
C ARG A 163 -10.75 9.50 3.47
N THR A 164 -11.67 9.37 4.42
CA THR A 164 -12.93 10.14 4.44
C THR A 164 -12.73 11.60 4.87
N ALA A 165 -11.72 11.86 5.69
CA ALA A 165 -11.39 13.19 6.16
C ALA A 165 -10.27 13.79 5.31
N ARG A 166 -10.62 14.80 4.49
CA ARG A 166 -9.78 15.94 4.15
C ARG A 166 -10.63 17.07 3.58
#